data_AF-A0A6G0VVH0-F1
#
_entry.id   AF-A0A6G0VVH0-F1
#
_cell.length_a   1.000
_cell.length_b   1.000
_cell.length_c   1.000
_cell.angle_alpha   90.00
_cell.angle_beta   90.00
_cell.angle_gamma   90.00
#
_symmetry.space_group_name_H-M   'P 1'
#
loop_
_entity.id
_entity.type
_entity.pdbx_description
1 polymer ?
#
loop_
_entity_poly.entity_id
_entity_poly.type
_entity_poly.pdbx_seq_one_letter_code
_entity_poly.pdbx_strand_id
1 'polypeptide(L)'
;MDSSPNKSLLKDIPTIFTNIYRYVKWIRKVYDTYSSNDTKICILPTVDGVLYSYDGSNETIANGTVIIQNRIINENCDVGYYKAYSNAFKFCLKNEKWLTTSEKLCFKMCPPLLSDSLDIECNLNGKLTNCSSPSIPETKAIQSCKPTHILPNGQEEIATELLCQSNGTWNNQLYECTPYCGRVYGNSHLLMANGKKALFGTAPWNVGIYRLNKDNINYDLICGGTIIAPNLVISAAHCFWYKGILSNNISINNDSYKVAVGKYDINFTIVDNDFTQIMNVVTVYLHEDYNEARDRYANDIAVILLSKRLSFSSVVAPVCVDWSNTYDVLNGAEGK
;
A
#
# COMPACT_ATOMS: atom_id res chain seq x y z
N MET A 1 53.31 -34.23 69.28
CA MET A 1 52.65 -34.86 70.43
C MET A 1 52.40 -33.71 71.41
N ASP A 2 51.33 -32.93 71.25
CA ASP A 2 49.89 -33.30 71.36
C ASP A 2 49.46 -33.28 72.84
N SER A 3 48.41 -32.56 73.30
CA SER A 3 47.32 -31.85 72.59
C SER A 3 46.93 -30.50 73.23
N SER A 4 45.96 -29.80 72.64
CA SER A 4 45.31 -28.54 73.08
C SER A 4 43.79 -28.64 72.81
N PRO A 5 42.91 -27.68 73.20
CA PRO A 5 43.10 -26.41 73.93
C PRO A 5 42.62 -26.55 75.41
N ASN A 6 41.75 -25.78 76.10
CA ASN A 6 40.85 -24.62 75.89
C ASN A 6 40.49 -24.05 77.31
N LYS A 7 39.79 -22.92 77.56
CA LYS A 7 39.04 -21.95 76.73
C LYS A 7 39.16 -20.52 77.32
N SER A 8 38.76 -19.51 76.55
CA SER A 8 39.02 -18.07 76.75
C SER A 8 38.45 -17.39 78.00
N LEU A 9 39.09 -16.27 78.39
CA LEU A 9 38.49 -15.22 79.23
C LEU A 9 37.19 -14.68 78.61
N LEU A 10 36.21 -14.33 79.45
CA LEU A 10 35.52 -13.04 79.45
C LEU A 10 34.54 -12.99 80.64
N LYS A 11 34.72 -12.01 81.54
CA LYS A 11 33.73 -11.68 82.58
C LYS A 11 32.87 -10.50 82.11
N ASP A 12 31.56 -10.63 82.33
CA ASP A 12 30.61 -9.58 82.66
C ASP A 12 30.75 -8.23 81.91
N ILE A 13 30.23 -8.17 80.69
CA ILE A 13 29.82 -6.91 80.06
C ILE A 13 28.33 -6.68 80.38
N PRO A 14 27.94 -5.57 81.03
CA PRO A 14 26.52 -5.31 81.33
C PRO A 14 25.74 -5.03 80.05
N THR A 15 24.90 -5.97 79.65
CA THR A 15 24.09 -5.93 78.43
C THR A 15 22.87 -5.03 78.58
N ILE A 16 23.10 -3.71 78.56
CA ILE A 16 22.05 -2.67 78.54
C ILE A 16 21.37 -2.65 77.15
N PHE A 17 20.58 -3.69 76.85
CA PHE A 17 19.77 -3.75 75.65
C PHE A 17 18.45 -3.00 75.85
N THR A 18 18.41 -1.76 75.36
CA THR A 18 17.18 -0.96 75.28
C THR A 18 16.13 -1.68 74.43
N ASN A 19 15.05 -2.14 75.07
CA ASN A 19 13.97 -2.85 74.36
C ASN A 19 13.20 -1.88 73.45
N ILE A 20 13.53 -1.92 72.16
CA ILE A 20 12.97 -1.07 71.07
C ILE A 20 11.44 -1.04 71.08
N TYR A 21 10.75 -2.11 71.48
CA TYR A 21 9.29 -2.17 71.54
C TYR A 21 8.67 -0.98 72.31
N ARG A 22 9.29 -0.59 73.44
CA ARG A 22 8.82 0.55 74.27
C ARG A 22 8.98 1.90 73.58
N TYR A 23 9.84 1.99 72.58
CA TYR A 23 10.16 3.22 71.85
C TYR A 23 9.50 3.28 70.47
N VAL A 24 8.82 2.21 69.99
CA VAL A 24 8.21 2.15 68.65
C VAL A 24 7.35 3.37 68.34
N LYS A 25 6.50 3.87 69.26
CA LYS A 25 5.70 5.08 69.01
C LYS A 25 6.55 6.36 68.85
N TRP A 26 7.67 6.47 69.57
CA TRP A 26 8.58 7.62 69.46
C TRP A 26 9.47 7.52 68.22
N ILE A 27 10.05 6.34 67.96
CA ILE A 27 10.81 6.04 66.73
C ILE A 27 9.93 6.29 65.51
N ARG A 28 8.67 5.82 65.52
CA ARG A 28 7.70 6.08 64.45
C ARG A 28 7.39 7.56 64.32
N LYS A 29 7.12 8.30 65.41
CA LYS A 29 6.97 9.76 65.35
C LYS A 29 8.19 10.48 64.75
N VAL A 30 9.41 10.10 65.14
CA VAL A 30 10.66 10.67 64.60
C VAL A 30 10.83 10.31 63.12
N TYR A 31 10.55 9.06 62.75
CA TYR A 31 10.50 8.61 61.36
C TYR A 31 9.46 9.42 60.56
N ASP A 32 8.22 9.51 61.01
CA ASP A 32 7.15 10.29 60.36
C ASP A 32 7.46 11.81 60.30
N THR A 33 8.38 12.32 61.14
CA THR A 33 8.82 13.73 61.17
C THR A 33 9.99 14.03 60.22
N TYR A 34 10.90 13.07 59.99
CA TYR A 34 12.12 13.28 59.19
C TYR A 34 12.21 12.41 57.92
N SER A 35 11.46 11.31 57.86
CA SER A 35 11.16 10.56 56.64
C SER A 35 9.99 11.23 55.91
N SER A 36 10.15 12.53 55.61
CA SER A 36 9.36 13.25 54.63
C SER A 36 9.68 12.67 53.25
N ASN A 37 9.14 11.48 52.97
CA ASN A 37 9.06 10.88 51.65
C ASN A 37 8.00 11.64 50.83
N ASP A 38 8.24 12.93 50.63
CA ASP A 38 7.99 13.55 49.33
C ASP A 38 8.91 12.83 48.33
N THR A 39 8.51 11.62 47.95
CA THR A 39 9.08 10.92 46.80
C THR A 39 8.66 11.71 45.58
N LYS A 40 9.45 12.72 45.26
CA LYS A 40 9.19 13.61 44.13
C LYS A 40 9.10 12.77 42.86
N ILE A 41 8.05 13.02 42.12
CA ILE A 41 7.61 12.21 41.00
C ILE A 41 7.41 13.08 39.78
N CYS A 42 7.67 12.51 38.62
CA CYS A 42 7.34 13.11 37.34
C CYS A 42 6.30 12.22 36.66
N ILE A 43 5.20 12.82 36.22
CA ILE A 43 4.15 12.12 35.46
C ILE A 43 4.57 12.11 34.00
N LEU A 44 4.54 10.94 33.33
CA LEU A 44 4.83 10.88 31.89
C LEU A 44 3.77 11.66 31.10
N PRO A 45 4.17 12.64 30.27
CA PRO A 45 3.23 13.43 29.48
C PRO A 45 2.59 12.56 28.38
N THR A 46 1.41 12.94 27.91
CA THR A 46 0.84 12.39 26.67
C THR A 46 1.36 13.22 25.50
N VAL A 47 2.20 12.63 24.66
CA VAL A 47 2.74 13.26 23.45
C VAL A 47 2.47 12.37 22.24
N ASP A 48 1.89 12.94 21.19
CA ASP A 48 1.42 12.19 20.02
C ASP A 48 2.58 11.46 19.31
N GLY A 49 2.46 10.14 19.16
CA GLY A 49 3.46 9.26 18.56
C GLY A 49 4.73 8.99 19.37
N VAL A 50 4.82 9.43 20.63
CA VAL A 50 5.97 9.12 21.51
C VAL A 50 5.67 7.89 22.36
N LEU A 51 6.62 6.96 22.39
CA LEU A 51 6.63 5.78 23.26
C LEU A 51 7.73 5.92 24.32
N TYR A 52 7.46 5.45 25.54
CA TYR A 52 8.37 5.52 26.67
C TYR A 52 8.81 4.12 27.11
N SER A 53 10.08 3.92 27.42
CA SER A 53 10.55 2.71 28.12
C SER A 53 11.54 3.02 29.24
N TYR A 54 11.72 2.09 30.18
CA TYR A 54 12.78 2.21 31.18
C TYR A 54 14.14 1.96 30.53
N ASP A 55 15.18 2.61 31.04
CA ASP A 55 16.53 2.31 30.57
C ASP A 55 16.91 0.84 30.83
N GLY A 56 17.51 0.21 29.82
CA GLY A 56 17.73 -1.25 29.78
C GLY A 56 16.49 -2.12 29.51
N SER A 57 15.31 -1.54 29.24
CA SER A 57 14.07 -2.29 28.92
C SER A 57 13.44 -1.87 27.59
N ASN A 58 12.85 -2.86 26.91
CA ASN A 58 12.06 -2.69 25.69
C ASN A 58 10.53 -2.62 25.96
N GLU A 59 10.11 -2.71 27.22
CA GLU A 59 8.68 -2.66 27.60
C GLU A 59 8.15 -1.21 27.59
N THR A 60 7.05 -0.99 26.90
CA THR A 60 6.41 0.33 26.79
C THR A 60 5.68 0.70 28.08
N ILE A 61 5.98 1.88 28.63
CA ILE A 61 5.33 2.47 29.78
C ILE A 61 4.14 3.32 29.32
N ALA A 62 2.98 3.19 29.99
CA ALA A 62 1.79 3.96 29.67
C ALA A 62 1.94 5.46 29.99
N ASN A 63 1.37 6.31 29.15
CA ASN A 63 1.24 7.75 29.40
C ASN A 63 0.50 8.02 30.72
N GLY A 64 0.89 9.06 31.45
CA GLY A 64 0.38 9.35 32.79
C GLY A 64 0.99 8.49 33.91
N THR A 65 1.88 7.54 33.61
CA THR A 65 2.57 6.74 34.65
C THR A 65 3.46 7.62 35.53
N VAL A 66 3.44 7.34 36.83
CA VAL A 66 4.19 8.05 37.87
C VAL A 66 5.62 7.50 37.94
N ILE A 67 6.61 8.34 37.63
CA ILE A 67 8.03 7.97 37.62
C ILE A 67 8.74 8.62 38.82
N ILE A 68 9.46 7.79 39.59
CA ILE A 68 10.24 8.23 40.76
C ILE A 68 11.45 9.07 40.32
N GLN A 69 11.79 10.10 41.10
CA GLN A 69 12.99 10.94 40.95
C GLN A 69 14.27 10.17 40.56
N ASN A 70 15.16 10.84 39.82
CA ASN A 70 16.46 10.33 39.36
C ASN A 70 16.39 9.14 38.37
N ARG A 71 15.21 8.83 37.80
CA ARG A 71 15.10 7.83 36.72
C ARG A 71 15.28 8.48 35.34
N ILE A 72 15.94 7.74 34.45
CA ILE A 72 15.98 7.97 33.00
C ILE A 72 14.84 7.16 32.37
N ILE A 73 14.12 7.78 31.45
CA ILE A 73 13.11 7.16 30.58
C ILE A 73 13.56 7.38 29.14
N ASN A 74 13.75 6.30 28.40
CA ASN A 74 14.12 6.36 26.99
C ASN A 74 12.87 6.71 26.16
N GLU A 75 13.02 7.60 25.19
CA GLU A 75 11.95 8.00 24.29
C GLU A 75 12.16 7.38 22.91
N ASN A 76 11.11 6.80 22.35
CA ASN A 76 11.07 6.27 21.00
C ASN A 76 9.80 6.76 20.27
N CYS A 77 9.67 6.43 18.99
CA CYS A 77 8.48 6.78 18.21
C CYS A 77 7.63 5.55 17.87
N ASP A 78 6.33 5.77 17.76
CA ASP A 78 5.34 4.76 17.35
C ASP A 78 5.37 4.51 15.82
N VAL A 79 4.68 3.47 15.37
CA VAL A 79 4.60 3.10 13.95
C VAL A 79 3.98 4.23 13.13
N GLY A 80 4.61 4.59 12.02
CA GLY A 80 4.20 5.74 11.18
C GLY A 80 4.80 7.08 11.61
N TYR A 81 5.70 7.10 12.61
CA TYR A 81 6.45 8.30 13.00
C TYR A 81 7.95 8.17 12.73
N TYR A 82 8.54 9.25 12.22
CA TYR A 82 9.99 9.42 12.12
C TYR A 82 10.56 9.99 13.42
N LYS A 83 11.67 9.41 13.90
CA LYS A 83 12.41 9.85 15.09
C LYS A 83 13.54 10.79 14.69
N ALA A 84 13.41 12.08 15.01
CA ALA A 84 14.38 13.11 14.61
C ALA A 84 15.74 13.01 15.35
N TYR A 85 15.76 12.41 16.54
CA TYR A 85 16.96 12.26 17.37
C TYR A 85 17.11 10.80 17.81
N SER A 86 18.23 10.15 17.46
CA SER A 86 18.48 8.75 17.84
C SER A 86 18.44 8.56 19.36
N ASN A 87 19.20 9.38 20.08
CA ASN A 87 19.38 9.34 21.53
C ASN A 87 18.46 10.35 22.22
N ALA A 88 17.20 9.96 22.41
CA ALA A 88 16.19 10.78 23.07
C ALA A 88 15.77 10.17 24.42
N PHE A 89 15.75 10.99 25.47
CA PHE A 89 15.36 10.56 26.82
C PHE A 89 14.81 11.72 27.65
N LYS A 90 14.05 11.37 28.69
CA LYS A 90 13.69 12.27 29.80
C LYS A 90 14.35 11.82 31.10
N PHE A 91 14.70 12.79 31.95
CA PHE A 91 15.20 12.55 33.30
C PHE A 91 14.36 13.31 34.34
N CYS A 92 13.91 12.61 35.39
CA CYS A 92 13.03 13.19 36.41
C CYS A 92 13.84 13.95 37.50
N LEU A 93 13.71 15.28 37.54
CA LEU A 93 14.44 16.17 38.44
C LEU A 93 13.79 16.30 39.83
N LYS A 94 14.55 16.82 40.80
CA LYS A 94 14.13 17.06 42.20
C LYS A 94 13.10 18.19 42.41
N ASN A 95 12.44 18.64 41.35
CA ASN A 95 11.48 19.74 41.32
C ASN A 95 10.26 19.41 40.44
N GLU A 96 9.97 18.12 40.28
CA GLU A 96 8.87 17.57 39.46
C GLU A 96 8.89 17.95 37.97
N LYS A 97 10.02 18.52 37.49
CA LYS A 97 10.23 18.83 36.07
C LYS A 97 11.00 17.72 35.36
N TRP A 98 10.64 17.49 34.11
CA TRP A 98 11.44 16.70 33.18
C TRP A 98 12.60 17.54 32.63
N LEU A 99 13.82 17.00 32.67
CA LEU A 99 14.88 17.38 31.74
C LEU A 99 14.69 16.57 30.46
N THR A 100 14.66 17.22 29.30
CA THR A 100 14.35 16.62 27.99
C THR A 100 15.42 16.95 26.95
N THR A 101 15.82 16.00 26.12
CA THR A 101 16.85 16.24 25.08
C THR A 101 16.31 16.76 23.74
N SER A 102 14.99 16.87 23.56
CA SER A 102 14.36 17.41 22.34
C SER A 102 13.02 18.09 22.64
N GLU A 103 12.63 19.05 21.80
CA GLU A 103 11.33 19.75 21.88
C GLU A 103 10.21 18.96 21.20
N LYS A 104 10.48 18.43 19.99
CA LYS A 104 9.62 17.48 19.27
C LYS A 104 10.47 16.33 18.75
N LEU A 105 10.27 15.13 19.29
CA LEU A 105 11.01 13.94 18.91
C LEU A 105 10.45 13.24 17.67
N CYS A 106 9.12 13.06 17.66
CA CYS A 106 8.41 12.23 16.70
C CYS A 106 7.61 13.09 15.73
N PHE A 107 7.71 12.78 14.44
CA PHE A 107 7.00 13.46 13.37
C PHE A 107 6.22 12.45 12.55
N LYS A 108 4.93 12.70 12.30
CA LYS A 108 4.11 11.82 11.45
C LYS A 108 4.71 11.76 10.05
N MET A 109 4.85 10.55 9.53
CA MET A 109 5.29 10.28 8.17
C MET A 109 4.09 10.38 7.22
N CYS A 110 4.31 10.89 6.02
CA CYS A 110 3.27 10.93 4.99
C CYS A 110 3.03 9.53 4.40
N PRO A 111 1.79 9.21 3.96
CA PRO A 111 1.48 7.91 3.36
C PRO A 111 2.29 7.69 2.07
N PRO A 112 2.53 6.42 1.68
CA PRO A 112 3.16 6.08 0.40
C PRO A 112 2.44 6.72 -0.79
N LEU A 113 3.20 7.11 -1.81
CA LEU A 113 2.67 7.57 -3.09
C LEU A 113 2.75 6.40 -4.09
N LEU A 114 1.58 5.93 -4.53
CA LEU A 114 1.41 4.81 -5.45
C LEU A 114 0.45 5.22 -6.57
N SER A 115 0.76 4.88 -7.82
CA SER A 115 -0.10 5.17 -8.97
C SER A 115 0.05 4.15 -10.11
N ASP A 116 -1.08 3.80 -10.72
CA ASP A 116 -1.13 3.00 -11.95
C ASP A 116 -0.61 3.80 -13.16
N SER A 117 -0.82 5.13 -13.19
CA SER A 117 -0.62 6.00 -14.36
C SER A 117 0.50 7.04 -14.24
N LEU A 118 1.07 7.26 -13.04
CA LEU A 118 2.21 8.15 -12.80
C LEU A 118 3.51 7.40 -12.50
N ASP A 119 4.62 7.92 -13.01
CA ASP A 119 5.93 7.72 -12.41
C ASP A 119 6.18 8.84 -11.38
N ILE A 120 6.76 8.48 -10.23
CA ILE A 120 6.88 9.38 -9.07
C ILE A 120 8.30 9.27 -8.49
N GLU A 121 9.03 10.39 -8.42
CA GLU A 121 10.37 10.47 -7.86
C GLU A 121 10.35 11.20 -6.51
N CYS A 122 10.74 10.53 -5.41
CA CYS A 122 10.76 11.10 -4.08
C CYS A 122 12.18 11.46 -3.64
N ASN A 123 12.44 12.72 -3.32
CA ASN A 123 13.75 13.25 -2.94
C ASN A 123 13.73 13.85 -1.53
N LEU A 124 14.72 13.50 -0.70
CA LEU A 124 14.94 14.10 0.61
C LEU A 124 16.37 14.65 0.67
N ASN A 125 16.51 15.96 0.84
CA ASN A 125 17.80 16.67 0.96
C ASN A 125 18.80 16.34 -0.16
N GLY A 126 18.31 16.27 -1.41
CA GLY A 126 19.09 15.97 -2.62
C GLY A 126 19.20 14.48 -2.94
N LYS A 127 18.80 13.58 -2.02
CA LYS A 127 18.93 12.12 -2.19
C LYS A 127 17.60 11.47 -2.59
N LEU A 128 17.65 10.60 -3.60
CA LEU A 128 16.53 9.73 -3.99
C LEU A 128 16.10 8.79 -2.85
N THR A 129 14.78 8.63 -2.68
CA THR A 129 14.10 7.84 -1.65
C THR A 129 12.91 7.07 -2.23
N ASN A 130 12.40 6.08 -1.50
CA ASN A 130 11.33 5.20 -1.99
C ASN A 130 9.92 5.78 -1.73
N CYS A 131 9.23 6.23 -2.78
CA CYS A 131 7.83 6.68 -2.71
C CYS A 131 6.85 5.61 -2.22
N SER A 132 7.14 4.33 -2.44
CA SER A 132 6.31 3.19 -2.05
C SER A 132 6.39 2.85 -0.55
N SER A 133 7.01 3.71 0.25
CA SER A 133 7.10 3.61 1.71
C SER A 133 6.64 4.94 2.35
N PRO A 134 6.22 4.95 3.63
CA PRO A 134 5.90 6.19 4.32
C PRO A 134 7.08 7.17 4.24
N SER A 135 6.80 8.42 3.91
CA SER A 135 7.81 9.45 3.67
C SER A 135 8.05 10.30 4.91
N ILE A 136 9.31 10.66 5.16
CA ILE A 136 9.71 11.58 6.22
C ILE A 136 9.22 13.00 5.83
N PRO A 137 8.83 13.87 6.78
CA PRO A 137 8.63 15.29 6.48
C PRO A 137 9.80 15.91 5.72
N GLU A 138 9.52 16.95 4.94
CA GLU A 138 10.47 17.60 4.02
C GLU A 138 10.90 16.74 2.82
N THR A 139 10.50 15.46 2.72
CA THR A 139 10.54 14.73 1.45
C THR A 139 9.67 15.45 0.42
N LYS A 140 10.27 15.78 -0.72
CA LYS A 140 9.61 16.27 -1.93
C LYS A 140 9.31 15.09 -2.84
N ALA A 141 8.22 15.13 -3.59
CA ALA A 141 7.91 14.16 -4.62
C ALA A 141 7.49 14.86 -5.91
N ILE A 142 8.09 14.48 -7.03
CA ILE A 142 7.76 14.96 -8.38
C ILE A 142 7.00 13.85 -9.09
N GLN A 143 5.92 14.22 -9.78
CA GLN A 143 5.04 13.31 -10.53
C GLN A 143 5.03 13.68 -12.01
N SER A 144 5.12 12.66 -12.87
CA SER A 144 4.99 12.72 -14.34
C SER A 144 4.10 11.56 -14.81
N CYS A 145 3.43 11.70 -15.95
CA CYS A 145 2.72 10.58 -16.56
C CYS A 145 3.70 9.48 -16.98
N LYS A 146 3.28 8.22 -16.84
CA LYS A 146 4.01 7.09 -17.44
C LYS A 146 4.06 7.25 -18.96
N PRO A 147 5.08 6.74 -19.68
CA PRO A 147 5.20 6.89 -21.14
C PRO A 147 4.00 6.38 -21.98
N THR A 148 3.12 5.57 -21.38
CA THR A 148 1.87 5.06 -21.96
C THR A 148 0.63 5.91 -21.64
N HIS A 149 0.79 7.06 -20.97
CA HIS A 149 -0.29 7.92 -20.49
C HIS A 149 -0.03 9.42 -20.81
N ILE A 150 -1.05 10.26 -20.62
CA ILE A 150 -1.02 11.72 -20.81
C ILE A 150 -1.86 12.45 -19.75
N LEU A 151 -1.58 13.75 -19.56
CA LEU A 151 -2.51 14.63 -18.87
C LEU A 151 -3.84 14.76 -19.64
N PRO A 152 -4.99 14.81 -18.94
CA PRO A 152 -6.27 15.15 -19.56
C PRO A 152 -6.19 16.44 -20.38
N ASN A 153 -6.93 16.48 -21.49
CA ASN A 153 -7.01 17.62 -22.41
C ASN A 153 -5.67 18.06 -23.06
N GLY A 154 -4.59 17.28 -22.93
CA GLY A 154 -3.30 17.59 -23.57
C GLY A 154 -2.58 18.80 -22.98
N GLN A 155 -2.81 19.10 -21.70
CA GLN A 155 -2.05 20.12 -20.97
C GLN A 155 -0.57 19.74 -20.88
N GLU A 156 0.35 20.72 -20.88
CA GLU A 156 1.77 20.48 -20.64
C GLU A 156 2.01 19.97 -19.21
N GLU A 157 3.01 19.10 -19.03
CA GLU A 157 3.37 18.55 -17.72
C GLU A 157 4.01 19.63 -16.82
N ILE A 158 3.16 20.39 -16.11
CA ILE A 158 3.58 21.24 -15.00
C ILE A 158 4.05 20.31 -13.87
N ALA A 159 5.36 20.12 -13.75
CA ALA A 159 6.02 19.31 -12.73
C ALA A 159 5.61 19.77 -11.31
N THR A 160 4.57 19.13 -10.79
CA THR A 160 3.88 19.55 -9.56
C THR A 160 4.51 18.88 -8.37
N GLU A 161 5.34 19.61 -7.63
CA GLU A 161 6.00 19.13 -6.42
C GLU A 161 4.99 18.93 -5.27
N LEU A 162 4.88 17.70 -4.79
CA LEU A 162 4.28 17.37 -3.49
C LEU A 162 5.37 17.50 -2.41
N LEU A 163 5.01 18.05 -1.25
CA LEU A 163 5.88 18.18 -0.07
C LEU A 163 5.23 17.48 1.12
N CYS A 164 5.97 16.58 1.76
CA CYS A 164 5.52 15.92 2.98
C CYS A 164 5.61 16.89 4.18
N GLN A 165 4.48 17.15 4.83
CA GLN A 165 4.35 18.11 5.92
C GLN A 165 4.55 17.45 7.29
N SER A 166 4.93 18.25 8.30
CA SER A 166 5.29 17.78 9.67
C SER A 166 4.12 17.27 10.53
N ASN A 167 2.93 17.20 9.94
CA ASN A 167 1.69 16.61 10.44
C ASN A 167 1.36 15.24 9.81
N GLY A 168 2.12 14.77 8.81
CA GLY A 168 1.89 13.51 8.08
C GLY A 168 1.01 13.61 6.84
N THR A 169 0.73 14.81 6.31
CA THR A 169 0.01 14.97 5.03
C THR A 169 0.92 15.49 3.92
N TRP A 170 0.67 15.05 2.69
CA TRP A 170 1.19 15.73 1.51
C TRP A 170 0.44 17.06 1.32
N ASN A 171 1.14 18.13 0.93
CA ASN A 171 0.56 19.45 0.69
C ASN A 171 -0.41 19.51 -0.50
N ASN A 172 -0.36 18.53 -1.39
CA ASN A 172 -1.14 18.42 -2.62
C ASN A 172 -1.39 16.93 -2.95
N GLN A 173 -2.27 16.65 -3.91
CA GLN A 173 -2.63 15.31 -4.34
C GLN A 173 -1.93 14.90 -5.64
N LEU A 174 -1.92 13.60 -5.91
CA LEU A 174 -1.50 13.07 -7.21
C LEU A 174 -2.56 13.38 -8.27
N TYR A 175 -2.14 13.75 -9.49
CA TYR A 175 -3.06 13.86 -10.63
C TYR A 175 -3.23 12.52 -11.35
N GLU A 176 -4.35 12.32 -12.06
CA GLU A 176 -4.59 11.09 -12.83
C GLU A 176 -4.30 11.33 -14.32
N CYS A 177 -3.32 10.61 -14.87
CA CYS A 177 -3.08 10.59 -16.31
C CYS A 177 -4.00 9.56 -16.99
N THR A 178 -4.56 9.92 -18.15
CA THR A 178 -5.33 8.99 -18.99
C THR A 178 -4.39 8.19 -19.89
N PRO A 179 -4.69 6.91 -20.17
CA PRO A 179 -3.86 6.10 -21.05
C PRO A 179 -3.97 6.56 -22.50
N TYR A 180 -2.86 6.53 -23.23
CA TYR A 180 -2.87 6.70 -24.69
C TYR A 180 -3.71 5.59 -25.33
N CYS A 181 -4.55 5.96 -26.29
CA CYS A 181 -5.40 5.05 -27.04
C CYS A 181 -5.02 5.03 -28.53
N GLY A 182 -5.31 3.92 -29.23
CA GLY A 182 -5.18 3.78 -30.68
C GLY A 182 -3.76 3.87 -31.24
N ARG A 183 -2.72 3.91 -30.38
CA ARG A 183 -1.32 4.03 -30.79
C ARG A 183 -0.62 2.67 -30.87
N VAL A 184 0.20 2.50 -31.90
CA VAL A 184 1.08 1.35 -32.09
C VAL A 184 2.52 1.80 -31.83
N TYR A 185 3.17 1.20 -30.85
CA TYR A 185 4.47 1.65 -30.31
C TYR A 185 5.68 0.91 -30.89
N GLY A 186 5.47 0.11 -31.94
CA GLY A 186 6.53 -0.59 -32.67
C GLY A 186 6.66 -0.09 -34.09
N ASN A 187 7.82 -0.31 -34.72
CA ASN A 187 8.08 0.02 -36.12
C ASN A 187 7.44 -1.04 -37.06
N SER A 188 6.13 -1.23 -36.91
CA SER A 188 5.35 -2.28 -37.58
C SER A 188 4.87 -1.81 -38.94
N HIS A 189 5.57 -2.19 -40.00
CA HIS A 189 4.98 -2.22 -41.33
C HIS A 189 3.71 -3.10 -41.30
N LEU A 190 2.55 -2.54 -41.68
CA LEU A 190 1.33 -3.33 -41.88
C LEU A 190 1.54 -4.29 -43.06
N LEU A 191 1.91 -5.53 -42.77
CA LEU A 191 1.97 -6.61 -43.75
C LEU A 191 0.58 -7.25 -43.94
N MET A 192 -0.41 -6.43 -44.30
CA MET A 192 -1.74 -6.91 -44.69
C MET A 192 -1.71 -7.51 -46.10
N ALA A 193 -1.09 -8.68 -46.20
CA ALA A 193 -1.25 -9.63 -47.30
C ALA A 193 -0.85 -11.04 -46.84
N ASN A 194 -1.73 -12.02 -47.06
CA ASN A 194 -1.46 -13.46 -46.94
C ASN A 194 -0.99 -13.97 -45.56
N GLY A 195 -1.72 -13.63 -44.48
CA GLY A 195 -1.85 -14.49 -43.29
C GLY A 195 -0.57 -14.87 -42.55
N LYS A 196 0.37 -13.93 -42.36
CA LYS A 196 1.61 -14.17 -41.58
C LYS A 196 1.36 -14.02 -40.07
N LYS A 197 2.16 -14.72 -39.25
CA LYS A 197 2.11 -14.61 -37.77
C LYS A 197 2.30 -13.15 -37.36
N ALA A 198 1.37 -12.63 -36.56
CA ALA A 198 1.46 -11.28 -36.01
C ALA A 198 2.72 -11.10 -35.15
N LEU A 199 3.35 -9.94 -35.26
CA LEU A 199 4.50 -9.57 -34.42
C LEU A 199 4.01 -8.92 -33.12
N PHE A 200 4.82 -9.00 -32.07
CA PHE A 200 4.50 -8.36 -30.79
C PHE A 200 4.30 -6.85 -30.99
N GLY A 201 3.15 -6.34 -30.53
CA GLY A 201 2.79 -4.93 -30.60
C GLY A 201 2.08 -4.46 -31.87
N THR A 202 1.82 -5.31 -32.87
CA THR A 202 1.10 -4.85 -34.10
C THR A 202 -0.39 -4.57 -33.87
N ALA A 203 -0.96 -5.10 -32.79
CA ALA A 203 -2.33 -4.81 -32.35
C ALA A 203 -2.38 -4.85 -30.80
N PRO A 204 -1.89 -3.81 -30.10
CA PRO A 204 -1.77 -3.80 -28.64
C PRO A 204 -3.10 -3.98 -27.88
N TRP A 205 -4.22 -3.67 -28.52
CA TRP A 205 -5.58 -3.82 -27.98
C TRP A 205 -6.16 -5.23 -28.12
N ASN A 206 -5.46 -6.15 -28.77
CA ASN A 206 -5.99 -7.48 -29.09
C ASN A 206 -6.18 -8.34 -27.82
N VAL A 207 -7.38 -8.91 -27.66
CA VAL A 207 -7.76 -9.78 -26.55
C VAL A 207 -8.14 -11.17 -27.05
N GLY A 208 -7.62 -12.21 -26.39
CA GLY A 208 -8.14 -13.57 -26.49
C GLY A 208 -9.11 -13.84 -25.33
N ILE A 209 -10.31 -14.32 -25.65
CA ILE A 209 -11.37 -14.63 -24.67
C ILE A 209 -11.51 -16.15 -24.58
N TYR A 210 -11.32 -16.68 -23.39
CA TYR A 210 -11.26 -18.10 -23.13
C TYR A 210 -12.40 -18.54 -22.21
N ARG A 211 -12.97 -19.71 -22.49
CA ARG A 211 -14.02 -20.33 -21.66
C ARG A 211 -13.50 -21.63 -21.05
N LEU A 212 -13.80 -21.86 -19.77
CA LEU A 212 -13.48 -23.12 -19.10
C LEU A 212 -14.29 -24.26 -19.71
N ASN A 213 -13.60 -25.17 -20.38
CA ASN A 213 -14.11 -26.46 -20.78
C ASN A 213 -13.92 -27.44 -19.61
N LYS A 214 -15.01 -28.05 -19.16
CA LYS A 214 -15.02 -28.92 -17.97
C LYS A 214 -14.64 -30.37 -18.29
N ASP A 215 -14.71 -30.77 -19.56
CA ASP A 215 -14.49 -32.14 -19.99
C ASP A 215 -12.99 -32.46 -20.13
N ASN A 216 -12.18 -31.44 -20.46
CA ASN A 216 -10.72 -31.50 -20.52
C ASN A 216 -10.02 -30.71 -19.40
N ILE A 217 -10.78 -29.97 -18.57
CA ILE A 217 -10.28 -29.05 -17.51
C ILE A 217 -9.28 -28.01 -18.07
N ASN A 218 -9.53 -27.53 -19.28
CA ASN A 218 -8.73 -26.52 -19.97
C ASN A 218 -9.56 -25.26 -20.28
N TYR A 219 -8.88 -24.18 -20.64
CA TYR A 219 -9.49 -22.96 -21.16
C TYR A 219 -9.33 -22.91 -22.67
N ASP A 220 -10.44 -23.04 -23.38
CA ASP A 220 -10.47 -23.03 -24.84
C ASP A 220 -10.77 -21.60 -25.34
N LEU A 221 -10.02 -21.14 -26.34
CA LEU A 221 -10.22 -19.83 -26.97
C LEU A 221 -11.55 -19.84 -27.74
N ILE A 222 -12.52 -19.03 -27.31
CA ILE A 222 -13.85 -18.96 -27.95
C ILE A 222 -14.03 -17.75 -28.86
N CYS A 223 -13.43 -16.61 -28.52
CA CYS A 223 -13.65 -15.33 -29.21
C CYS A 223 -12.44 -14.41 -29.09
N GLY A 224 -12.41 -13.39 -29.96
CA GLY A 224 -11.54 -12.22 -29.83
C GLY A 224 -12.25 -11.06 -29.13
N GLY A 225 -11.46 -10.10 -28.66
CA GLY A 225 -11.95 -8.81 -28.16
C GLY A 225 -10.94 -7.68 -28.35
N THR A 226 -11.31 -6.51 -27.87
CA THR A 226 -10.58 -5.24 -28.02
C THR A 226 -10.58 -4.46 -26.70
N ILE A 227 -9.40 -4.11 -26.18
CA ILE A 227 -9.26 -3.31 -24.94
C ILE A 227 -9.76 -1.87 -25.19
N ILE A 228 -10.64 -1.35 -24.32
CA ILE A 228 -11.10 0.05 -24.35
C ILE A 228 -10.73 0.85 -23.09
N ALA A 229 -10.52 0.20 -21.95
CA ALA A 229 -10.05 0.81 -20.71
C ALA A 229 -9.26 -0.21 -19.88
N PRO A 230 -8.51 0.18 -18.82
CA PRO A 230 -7.69 -0.74 -18.04
C PRO A 230 -8.40 -1.98 -17.51
N ASN A 231 -9.71 -1.93 -17.26
CA ASN A 231 -10.53 -3.06 -16.79
C ASN A 231 -11.72 -3.39 -17.70
N LEU A 232 -11.79 -2.86 -18.94
CA LEU A 232 -12.91 -3.04 -19.86
C LEU A 232 -12.45 -3.48 -21.26
N VAL A 233 -13.10 -4.51 -21.77
CA VAL A 233 -12.89 -5.10 -23.10
C VAL A 233 -14.22 -5.18 -23.85
N ILE A 234 -14.25 -4.79 -25.12
CA ILE A 234 -15.36 -5.05 -26.04
C ILE A 234 -15.18 -6.41 -26.71
N SER A 235 -16.27 -7.13 -26.92
CA SER A 235 -16.38 -8.33 -27.76
C SER A 235 -17.80 -8.42 -28.35
N ALA A 236 -18.14 -9.53 -28.99
CA ALA A 236 -19.47 -9.82 -29.50
C ALA A 236 -20.37 -10.47 -28.41
N ALA A 237 -21.68 -10.33 -28.54
CA ALA A 237 -22.64 -10.90 -27.59
C ALA A 237 -22.85 -12.42 -27.79
N HIS A 238 -22.81 -12.90 -29.03
CA HIS A 238 -22.93 -14.32 -29.35
C HIS A 238 -21.87 -15.21 -28.68
N CYS A 239 -20.71 -14.65 -28.31
CA CYS A 239 -19.65 -15.33 -27.56
C CYS A 239 -20.09 -15.85 -26.19
N PHE A 240 -21.10 -15.21 -25.58
CA PHE A 240 -21.53 -15.42 -24.20
C PHE A 240 -23.01 -15.76 -24.05
N TRP A 241 -23.83 -15.43 -25.05
CA TRP A 241 -25.25 -15.75 -25.08
C TRP A 241 -25.50 -17.26 -25.13
N TYR A 242 -26.62 -17.68 -24.56
CA TYR A 242 -27.15 -19.03 -24.71
C TYR A 242 -28.66 -19.03 -24.56
N LYS A 243 -29.33 -19.98 -25.23
CA LYS A 243 -30.78 -20.12 -25.17
C LYS A 243 -31.24 -20.42 -23.73
N GLY A 244 -32.08 -19.54 -23.18
CA GLY A 244 -32.59 -19.63 -21.80
C GLY A 244 -31.85 -18.76 -20.79
N ILE A 245 -30.91 -17.93 -21.23
CA ILE A 245 -30.34 -16.85 -20.41
C ILE A 245 -31.44 -15.91 -19.87
N LEU A 246 -31.34 -15.53 -18.59
CA LEU A 246 -32.37 -14.76 -17.86
C LEU A 246 -32.00 -13.28 -17.63
N SER A 247 -30.78 -12.88 -17.99
CA SER A 247 -30.23 -11.55 -17.77
C SER A 247 -29.10 -11.29 -18.75
N ASN A 248 -29.11 -10.12 -19.40
CA ASN A 248 -28.03 -9.67 -20.28
C ASN A 248 -26.77 -9.28 -19.48
N ASN A 249 -26.89 -9.12 -18.16
CA ASN A 249 -25.79 -8.94 -17.22
C ASN A 249 -25.44 -10.30 -16.60
N ILE A 250 -24.28 -10.86 -16.95
CA ILE A 250 -23.82 -12.21 -16.60
C ILE A 250 -22.69 -12.11 -15.57
N SER A 251 -22.98 -12.39 -14.30
CA SER A 251 -21.97 -12.42 -13.21
C SER A 251 -21.18 -13.74 -13.25
N ILE A 252 -19.84 -13.65 -13.25
CA ILE A 252 -18.90 -14.77 -13.40
C ILE A 252 -18.21 -15.05 -12.06
N ASN A 253 -18.82 -15.92 -11.25
CA ASN A 253 -18.38 -16.23 -9.88
C ASN A 253 -17.62 -17.57 -9.74
N ASN A 254 -17.30 -18.21 -10.87
CA ASN A 254 -16.82 -19.59 -10.95
C ASN A 254 -15.63 -19.76 -11.92
N ASP A 255 -14.93 -18.66 -12.21
CA ASP A 255 -13.80 -18.59 -13.14
C ASP A 255 -14.07 -19.06 -14.58
N SER A 256 -15.33 -19.27 -14.97
CA SER A 256 -15.69 -19.85 -16.27
C SER A 256 -15.25 -19.07 -17.50
N TYR A 257 -14.83 -17.81 -17.35
CA TYR A 257 -14.22 -17.01 -18.42
C TYR A 257 -12.93 -16.34 -17.94
N LYS A 258 -11.93 -16.34 -18.83
CA LYS A 258 -10.65 -15.62 -18.68
C LYS A 258 -10.41 -14.75 -19.91
N VAL A 259 -9.76 -13.61 -19.68
CA VAL A 259 -9.29 -12.69 -20.72
C VAL A 259 -7.76 -12.72 -20.71
N ALA A 260 -7.14 -12.90 -21.87
CA ALA A 260 -5.70 -12.81 -22.03
C ALA A 260 -5.32 -11.72 -23.05
N VAL A 261 -4.34 -10.90 -22.69
CA VAL A 261 -3.83 -9.78 -23.51
C VAL A 261 -2.32 -9.82 -23.60
N GLY A 262 -1.75 -9.20 -24.63
CA GLY A 262 -0.32 -9.31 -24.94
C GLY A 262 0.10 -10.72 -25.42
N LYS A 263 -0.85 -11.63 -25.63
CA LYS A 263 -0.68 -13.06 -25.92
C LYS A 263 -0.86 -13.36 -27.40
N TYR A 264 0.08 -14.08 -28.00
CA TYR A 264 0.14 -14.37 -29.45
C TYR A 264 0.07 -15.87 -29.77
N ASP A 265 0.10 -16.73 -28.75
CA ASP A 265 -0.20 -18.17 -28.87
C ASP A 265 -1.67 -18.44 -28.45
N ILE A 266 -2.37 -19.34 -29.16
CA ILE A 266 -3.77 -19.67 -28.90
C ILE A 266 -3.99 -20.62 -27.71
N ASN A 267 -2.95 -21.34 -27.26
CA ASN A 267 -3.05 -22.25 -26.12
C ASN A 267 -2.99 -21.44 -24.82
N PHE A 268 -4.05 -21.49 -24.03
CA PHE A 268 -4.16 -20.77 -22.75
C PHE A 268 -3.00 -21.02 -21.79
N THR A 269 -2.47 -22.25 -21.74
CA THR A 269 -1.43 -22.64 -20.78
C THR A 269 -0.03 -22.09 -21.11
N ILE A 270 0.16 -21.52 -22.30
CA ILE A 270 1.42 -20.94 -22.74
C ILE A 270 1.46 -19.44 -22.40
N VAL A 271 2.38 -19.05 -21.52
CA VAL A 271 2.82 -17.65 -21.36
C VAL A 271 3.89 -17.39 -22.41
N ASP A 272 3.55 -16.72 -23.51
CA ASP A 272 4.44 -16.60 -24.68
C ASP A 272 5.43 -15.43 -24.62
N ASN A 273 5.26 -14.50 -23.67
CA ASN A 273 6.16 -13.37 -23.42
C ASN A 273 5.84 -12.67 -22.07
N ASP A 274 6.77 -11.85 -21.56
CA ASP A 274 6.68 -11.16 -20.27
C ASP A 274 5.54 -10.13 -20.14
N PHE A 275 4.93 -9.71 -21.26
CA PHE A 275 3.78 -8.78 -21.27
C PHE A 275 2.43 -9.51 -21.24
N THR A 276 2.43 -10.85 -21.30
CA THR A 276 1.23 -11.69 -21.26
C THR A 276 0.51 -11.53 -19.94
N GLN A 277 -0.73 -11.03 -19.97
CA GLN A 277 -1.56 -10.82 -18.79
C GLN A 277 -2.85 -11.61 -18.93
N ILE A 278 -3.15 -12.45 -17.93
CA ILE A 278 -4.39 -13.24 -17.86
C ILE A 278 -5.21 -12.76 -16.67
N MET A 279 -6.43 -12.29 -16.93
CA MET A 279 -7.36 -11.75 -15.95
C MET A 279 -8.65 -12.59 -15.87
N ASN A 280 -9.27 -12.62 -14.69
CA ASN A 280 -10.60 -13.21 -14.53
C ASN A 280 -11.66 -12.19 -14.99
N VAL A 281 -12.74 -12.69 -15.57
CA VAL A 281 -13.95 -11.89 -15.81
C VAL A 281 -14.78 -11.82 -14.52
N VAL A 282 -15.36 -10.66 -14.22
CA VAL A 282 -16.33 -10.46 -13.11
C VAL A 282 -17.75 -10.43 -13.64
N THR A 283 -17.98 -9.66 -14.72
CA THR A 283 -19.29 -9.51 -15.35
C THR A 283 -19.11 -9.39 -16.86
N VAL A 284 -20.02 -10.01 -17.63
CA VAL A 284 -20.23 -9.68 -19.05
C VAL A 284 -21.57 -8.97 -19.16
N TYR A 285 -21.59 -7.84 -19.85
CA TYR A 285 -22.77 -7.07 -20.20
C TYR A 285 -23.04 -7.26 -21.70
N LEU A 286 -24.12 -7.95 -22.07
CA LEU A 286 -24.60 -7.97 -23.46
C LEU A 286 -25.46 -6.72 -23.70
N HIS A 287 -25.54 -6.24 -24.94
CA HIS A 287 -26.54 -5.21 -25.30
C HIS A 287 -27.95 -5.65 -24.90
N GLU A 288 -28.78 -4.75 -24.40
CA GLU A 288 -30.12 -5.09 -23.87
C GLU A 288 -31.04 -5.70 -24.95
N ASP A 289 -31.03 -5.13 -26.15
CA ASP A 289 -31.74 -5.65 -27.32
C ASP A 289 -31.07 -6.84 -28.03
N TYR A 290 -29.99 -7.45 -27.52
CA TYR A 290 -29.38 -8.59 -28.21
C TYR A 290 -30.24 -9.86 -28.10
N ASN A 291 -30.70 -10.38 -29.25
CA ASN A 291 -31.44 -11.64 -29.31
C ASN A 291 -31.18 -12.43 -30.60
N GLU A 292 -30.24 -13.38 -30.52
CA GLU A 292 -29.85 -14.28 -31.61
C GLU A 292 -31.04 -14.90 -32.36
N ALA A 293 -32.06 -15.34 -31.62
CA ALA A 293 -33.20 -16.10 -32.15
C ALA A 293 -34.31 -15.23 -32.75
N ARG A 294 -34.23 -13.90 -32.63
CA ARG A 294 -35.25 -12.96 -33.13
C ARG A 294 -34.69 -12.02 -34.20
N ASP A 295 -33.56 -11.39 -33.89
CA ASP A 295 -33.15 -10.14 -34.55
C ASP A 295 -31.88 -10.30 -35.40
N ARG A 296 -31.54 -11.54 -35.78
CA ARG A 296 -30.46 -11.90 -36.73
C ARG A 296 -29.09 -11.30 -36.40
N TYR A 297 -28.67 -11.39 -35.13
CA TYR A 297 -27.42 -10.80 -34.63
C TYR A 297 -27.38 -9.25 -34.70
N ALA A 298 -28.53 -8.58 -34.74
CA ALA A 298 -28.59 -7.16 -34.40
C ALA A 298 -28.05 -6.93 -32.97
N ASN A 299 -27.33 -5.82 -32.79
CA ASN A 299 -26.74 -5.41 -31.50
C ASN A 299 -25.80 -6.47 -30.88
N ASP A 300 -25.06 -7.21 -31.71
CA ASP A 300 -24.09 -8.24 -31.30
C ASP A 300 -22.80 -7.65 -30.68
N ILE A 301 -22.96 -6.96 -29.54
CA ILE A 301 -21.89 -6.33 -28.78
C ILE A 301 -22.01 -6.65 -27.29
N ALA A 302 -20.87 -6.91 -26.67
CA ALA A 302 -20.73 -7.14 -25.24
C ALA A 302 -19.54 -6.37 -24.65
N VAL A 303 -19.70 -5.92 -23.40
CA VAL A 303 -18.64 -5.31 -22.59
C VAL A 303 -18.27 -6.24 -21.44
N ILE A 304 -16.98 -6.51 -21.29
CA ILE A 304 -16.43 -7.46 -20.31
C ILE A 304 -15.71 -6.66 -19.22
N LEU A 305 -16.13 -6.82 -17.97
CA LEU A 305 -15.50 -6.25 -16.79
C LEU A 305 -14.48 -7.23 -16.20
N LEU A 306 -13.21 -6.79 -16.12
CA LEU A 306 -12.10 -7.58 -15.58
C LEU A 306 -11.97 -7.42 -14.05
N SER A 307 -11.47 -8.45 -13.37
CA SER A 307 -11.28 -8.46 -11.91
C SER A 307 -10.12 -7.59 -11.41
N LYS A 308 -9.23 -7.19 -12.33
CA LYS A 308 -8.08 -6.31 -12.08
C LYS A 308 -7.87 -5.41 -13.30
N ARG A 309 -7.20 -4.27 -13.08
CA ARG A 309 -6.70 -3.42 -14.16
C ARG A 309 -5.52 -4.12 -14.88
N LEU A 310 -5.47 -3.98 -16.20
CA LEU A 310 -4.36 -4.34 -17.07
C LEU A 310 -3.24 -3.30 -16.93
N SER A 311 -2.00 -3.77 -16.87
CA SER A 311 -0.80 -2.93 -16.96
C SER A 311 -0.50 -2.63 -18.42
N PHE A 312 -0.63 -1.36 -18.83
CA PHE A 312 -0.40 -0.95 -20.21
C PHE A 312 1.08 -0.76 -20.56
N SER A 313 1.44 -1.17 -21.77
CA SER A 313 2.80 -1.22 -22.33
C SER A 313 2.78 -0.92 -23.83
N SER A 314 3.94 -1.00 -24.48
CA SER A 314 4.04 -0.90 -25.95
C SER A 314 3.32 -2.04 -26.71
N VAL A 315 2.93 -3.13 -26.03
CA VAL A 315 2.24 -4.28 -26.63
C VAL A 315 0.89 -4.63 -25.98
N VAL A 316 0.47 -3.86 -24.97
CA VAL A 316 -0.85 -3.94 -24.32
C VAL A 316 -1.37 -2.51 -24.12
N ALA A 317 -2.29 -2.04 -24.97
CA ALA A 317 -2.83 -0.67 -24.92
C ALA A 317 -4.24 -0.60 -25.54
N PRO A 318 -5.12 0.35 -25.14
CA PRO A 318 -6.51 0.41 -25.60
C PRO A 318 -6.66 0.99 -27.02
N VAL A 319 -7.79 0.73 -27.69
CA VAL A 319 -8.26 1.57 -28.80
C VAL A 319 -8.88 2.85 -28.28
N CYS A 320 -8.97 3.87 -29.13
CA CYS A 320 -9.82 5.02 -28.85
C CYS A 320 -11.28 4.66 -29.15
N VAL A 321 -12.21 5.21 -28.36
CA VAL A 321 -13.65 5.16 -28.61
C VAL A 321 -14.12 6.59 -28.82
N ASP A 322 -14.87 6.84 -29.90
CA ASP A 322 -15.47 8.14 -30.17
C ASP A 322 -16.77 8.29 -29.39
N TRP A 323 -16.66 8.68 -28.11
CA TRP A 323 -17.79 8.96 -27.24
C TRP A 323 -18.66 10.14 -27.68
N SER A 324 -18.24 10.86 -28.72
CA SER A 324 -18.87 12.07 -29.24
C SER A 324 -19.56 11.91 -30.59
N ASN A 325 -19.44 10.75 -31.25
CA ASN A 325 -19.95 10.48 -32.61
C ASN A 325 -19.53 11.59 -33.61
N THR A 326 -18.24 11.95 -33.58
CA THR A 326 -17.59 12.95 -34.45
C THR A 326 -16.98 12.36 -35.72
N TYR A 327 -16.74 11.05 -35.77
CA TYR A 327 -16.15 10.34 -36.90
C TYR A 327 -17.15 9.37 -37.54
N ASP A 328 -17.70 9.72 -38.70
CA ASP A 328 -18.49 8.82 -39.52
C ASP A 328 -17.62 7.65 -40.05
N VAL A 329 -17.87 6.45 -39.54
CA VAL A 329 -17.29 5.22 -40.10
C VAL A 329 -18.07 4.83 -41.35
N LEU A 330 -17.40 4.80 -42.50
CA LEU A 330 -18.02 4.42 -43.78
C LEU A 330 -18.57 2.98 -43.72
N ASN A 331 -19.80 2.79 -44.22
CA ASN A 331 -20.40 1.46 -44.36
C ASN A 331 -19.47 0.54 -45.18
N GLY A 332 -19.03 -0.57 -44.58
CA GLY A 332 -18.08 -1.51 -45.19
C GLY A 332 -16.60 -1.22 -44.89
N ALA A 333 -16.28 -0.30 -43.98
CA ALA A 333 -14.91 -0.14 -43.48
C ALA A 333 -14.50 -1.35 -42.62
N GLU A 334 -13.46 -2.08 -43.05
CA GLU A 334 -12.91 -3.23 -42.32
C GLU A 334 -12.02 -2.77 -41.15
N GLY A 335 -12.64 -2.54 -39.99
CA GLY A 335 -11.99 -2.44 -38.68
C GLY A 335 -11.86 -3.80 -37.97
N LYS A 336 -11.38 -3.80 -36.71
CA LYS A 336 -11.21 -4.99 -35.87
C LYS A 336 -11.58 -4.72 -34.40
#